data_AF-A0A7L3NQM5-F1
#
_entry.id   AF-A0A7L3NQM5-F1
#
_cell.length_a   1.000
_cell.length_b   1.000
_cell.length_c   1.000
_cell.angle_alpha   90.00
_cell.angle_beta   90.00
_cell.angle_gamma   90.00
#
_symmetry.space_group_name_H-M   'P 1'
#
loop_
_entity.id
_entity.type
_entity.pdbx_description
1 polymer ?
#
loop_
_entity_poly.entity_id
_entity_poly.type
_entity_poly.pdbx_seq_one_letter_code
_entity_poly.pdbx_strand_id
1 'polypeptide(L)'
;QEDLAGLRSRLQKVKVLGHRGDKLPPIPSGASTDLQDRLERVRQLKLQIQERKSGATPGARPSEDTGVAAPVAEAGSKKPPAYQRFHTLAQDLPPGLSLPYKFKVLAEMFRSMDTISGMLFNRAETITFAKVKRGVQDMMHRQFEERHVGQIKAVYPTSYRLRREKNVPTFGGKKSEYQLTLEPVVGEEEKVGGRPHLSASRLLERRREFHRNLVNIVKQHHKAFLAALNPPMVVPEEKLTRWHPRFNVDEVPDITPAELPQPPQEERLTTAQEVLSTARGMLPPKMEKALANLALRTTEADAGEPVASKAPSPASTSRALKGVSQALLERVRAKERQKLEALLTRDAGQEERVAMLGRLPAMARVLRGVFVAEKKPALSMEVACARMAESYNTQMPPGEMEKHLRLFAELLPDWVGIHTIRTDTYVKLDKGKDLSIITERLTKALKEAEAL
;
A
#
# COMPACT_ATOMS: atom_id res chain seq x y z
N GLN A 1 -10.74 -48.16 -0.22
CA GLN A 1 -10.86 -47.92 -1.67
C GLN A 1 -12.27 -47.39 -1.92
N GLU A 2 -12.41 -46.09 -2.13
CA GLU A 2 -13.71 -45.53 -2.52
C GLU A 2 -14.04 -45.98 -3.95
N ASP A 3 -15.19 -46.60 -4.11
CA ASP A 3 -15.60 -47.27 -5.33
C ASP A 3 -15.87 -46.24 -6.45
N LEU A 4 -15.24 -46.42 -7.62
CA LEU A 4 -15.29 -45.48 -8.75
C LEU A 4 -16.73 -45.23 -9.23
N ALA A 5 -17.64 -46.18 -8.99
CA ALA A 5 -19.07 -46.04 -9.22
C ALA A 5 -19.72 -44.96 -8.33
N GLY A 6 -19.29 -44.85 -7.07
CA GLY A 6 -19.76 -43.85 -6.12
C GLY A 6 -19.33 -42.44 -6.51
N LEU A 7 -18.10 -42.27 -7.02
CA LEU A 7 -17.61 -40.98 -7.50
C LEU A 7 -18.36 -40.51 -8.76
N ARG A 8 -18.64 -41.43 -9.69
CA ARG A 8 -19.41 -41.13 -10.91
C ARG A 8 -20.84 -40.72 -10.59
N SER A 9 -21.51 -41.40 -9.67
CA SER A 9 -22.87 -41.06 -9.24
C SER A 9 -22.93 -39.68 -8.56
N ARG A 10 -21.92 -39.32 -7.75
CA ARG A 10 -21.79 -37.98 -7.15
C ARG A 10 -21.55 -36.90 -8.21
N LEU A 11 -20.69 -37.16 -9.19
CA LEU A 11 -20.44 -36.23 -10.32
C LEU A 11 -21.69 -36.02 -11.18
N GLN A 12 -22.49 -37.06 -11.36
CA GLN A 12 -23.76 -36.98 -12.09
C GLN A 12 -24.82 -36.20 -11.30
N LYS A 13 -24.91 -36.38 -9.97
CA LYS A 13 -25.74 -35.54 -9.08
C LYS A 13 -25.33 -34.06 -9.11
N VAL A 14 -24.03 -33.77 -9.12
CA VAL A 14 -23.52 -32.39 -9.21
C VAL A 14 -23.80 -31.76 -10.59
N LYS A 15 -23.70 -32.53 -11.68
CA LYS A 15 -24.11 -32.08 -13.03
C LYS A 15 -25.61 -31.79 -13.13
N VAL A 16 -26.45 -32.62 -12.50
CA VAL A 16 -27.91 -32.43 -12.45
C VAL A 16 -28.27 -31.20 -11.61
N LEU A 17 -27.56 -30.95 -10.50
CA LEU A 17 -27.71 -29.72 -9.70
C LEU A 17 -27.25 -28.47 -10.47
N GLY A 18 -26.18 -28.58 -11.27
CA GLY A 18 -25.72 -27.50 -12.16
C GLY A 18 -26.71 -27.14 -13.26
N HIS A 19 -27.44 -28.13 -13.80
CA HIS A 19 -28.51 -27.89 -14.79
C HIS A 19 -29.81 -27.36 -14.16
N ARG A 20 -30.03 -27.58 -12.85
CA ARG A 20 -31.16 -27.01 -12.11
C ARG A 20 -31.00 -25.51 -11.84
N GLY A 21 -29.77 -24.99 -11.90
CA GLY A 21 -29.47 -23.55 -11.77
C GLY A 21 -29.81 -22.71 -13.01
N ASP A 22 -30.20 -23.34 -14.12
CA ASP A 22 -30.47 -22.62 -15.37
C ASP A 22 -31.95 -22.32 -15.64
N LYS A 23 -32.88 -22.87 -14.83
CA LYS A 23 -34.30 -22.51 -14.84
C LYS A 23 -34.63 -21.62 -13.64
N LEU A 24 -35.03 -20.38 -13.91
CA LEU A 24 -35.49 -19.44 -12.89
C LEU A 24 -36.83 -19.89 -12.29
N PRO A 25 -37.04 -19.78 -10.97
CA PRO A 25 -38.35 -20.02 -10.35
C PRO A 25 -39.38 -18.97 -10.82
N PRO A 26 -40.69 -19.31 -10.86
CA PRO A 26 -41.74 -18.37 -11.22
C PRO A 26 -41.84 -17.25 -10.18
N ILE A 27 -42.21 -16.05 -10.64
CA ILE A 27 -42.38 -14.86 -9.78
C ILE A 27 -43.58 -15.12 -8.87
N PRO A 28 -43.45 -15.02 -7.53
CA PRO A 28 -44.60 -15.14 -6.64
C PRO A 28 -45.53 -13.95 -6.84
N SER A 29 -46.83 -14.22 -7.00
CA SER A 29 -47.89 -13.28 -7.40
C SER A 29 -48.25 -12.18 -6.39
N GLY A 30 -47.32 -11.81 -5.49
CA GLY A 30 -47.49 -10.77 -4.46
C GLY A 30 -46.26 -9.90 -4.22
N ALA A 31 -45.27 -9.92 -5.12
CA ALA A 31 -44.05 -9.10 -4.99
C ALA A 31 -44.29 -7.63 -5.40
N SER A 32 -43.71 -6.69 -4.65
CA SER A 32 -43.72 -5.25 -4.96
C SER A 32 -43.18 -4.97 -6.37
N THR A 33 -43.73 -3.94 -7.04
CA THR A 33 -43.39 -3.54 -8.41
C THR A 33 -41.89 -3.28 -8.60
N ASP A 34 -41.21 -2.69 -7.62
CA ASP A 34 -39.75 -2.45 -7.65
C ASP A 34 -38.95 -3.77 -7.72
N LEU A 35 -39.45 -4.82 -7.09
CA LEU A 35 -38.80 -6.13 -7.05
C LEU A 35 -39.01 -6.89 -8.37
N GLN A 36 -40.17 -6.69 -9.02
CA GLN A 36 -40.45 -7.21 -10.36
C GLN A 36 -39.55 -6.52 -11.41
N ASP A 37 -39.46 -5.20 -11.38
CA ASP A 37 -38.58 -4.42 -12.29
C ASP A 37 -37.10 -4.83 -12.16
N ARG A 38 -36.63 -5.07 -10.93
CA ARG A 38 -35.26 -5.55 -10.69
C ARG A 38 -35.04 -6.96 -11.24
N LEU A 39 -35.99 -7.86 -11.07
CA LEU A 39 -35.91 -9.23 -11.60
C LEU A 39 -35.94 -9.26 -13.13
N GLU A 40 -36.72 -8.37 -13.76
CA GLU A 40 -36.75 -8.22 -15.21
C GLU A 40 -35.43 -7.67 -15.77
N ARG A 41 -34.84 -6.66 -15.11
CA ARG A 41 -33.50 -6.16 -15.46
C ARG A 41 -32.42 -7.24 -15.37
N VAL A 42 -32.48 -8.09 -14.34
CA VAL A 42 -31.54 -9.21 -14.20
C VAL A 42 -31.72 -10.24 -15.32
N ARG A 43 -32.95 -10.50 -15.78
CA ARG A 43 -33.22 -11.37 -16.94
C ARG A 43 -32.68 -10.78 -18.24
N GLN A 44 -32.89 -9.49 -18.48
CA GLN A 44 -32.36 -8.80 -19.66
C GLN A 44 -30.83 -8.82 -19.70
N LEU A 45 -30.17 -8.60 -18.56
CA LEU A 45 -28.71 -8.68 -18.45
C LEU A 45 -28.19 -10.11 -18.70
N LYS A 46 -28.90 -11.15 -18.21
CA LYS A 46 -28.51 -12.55 -18.47
C LYS A 46 -28.61 -12.89 -19.97
N LEU A 47 -29.64 -12.41 -20.65
CA LEU A 47 -29.79 -12.58 -22.11
C LEU A 47 -28.69 -11.85 -22.89
N GLN A 48 -28.39 -10.59 -22.53
CA GLN A 48 -27.29 -9.83 -23.16
C GLN A 48 -25.92 -10.51 -22.98
N ILE A 49 -25.68 -11.14 -21.83
CA ILE A 49 -24.44 -11.89 -21.57
C ILE A 49 -24.40 -13.17 -22.41
N GLN A 50 -25.52 -13.87 -22.58
CA GLN A 50 -25.61 -15.04 -23.45
C GLN A 50 -25.41 -14.68 -24.93
N GLU A 51 -25.99 -13.59 -25.42
CA GLU A 51 -25.80 -13.10 -26.79
C GLU A 51 -24.36 -12.68 -27.07
N ARG A 52 -23.73 -11.97 -26.13
CA ARG A 52 -22.29 -11.62 -26.23
C ARG A 52 -21.39 -12.86 -26.20
N LYS A 53 -21.83 -13.94 -25.57
CA LYS A 53 -21.09 -15.20 -25.47
C LYS A 53 -21.31 -16.11 -26.68
N SER A 54 -22.46 -16.04 -27.36
CA SER A 54 -22.73 -16.75 -28.61
C SER A 54 -22.18 -16.02 -29.85
N GLY A 55 -22.03 -14.69 -29.81
CA GLY A 55 -21.42 -13.90 -30.89
C GLY A 55 -19.88 -13.96 -30.96
N ALA A 56 -19.21 -14.60 -29.99
CA ALA A 56 -17.76 -14.70 -29.96
C ALA A 56 -17.26 -15.99 -30.65
N THR A 57 -17.13 -15.96 -31.98
CA THR A 57 -16.36 -16.97 -32.73
C THR A 57 -14.86 -16.68 -32.57
N PRO A 58 -14.00 -17.68 -32.32
CA PRO A 58 -12.58 -17.45 -32.07
C PRO A 58 -11.84 -17.29 -33.41
N GLY A 59 -11.71 -16.05 -33.89
CA GLY A 59 -10.81 -15.73 -34.99
C GLY A 59 -11.33 -14.67 -35.95
N ALA A 60 -11.27 -13.39 -35.56
CA ALA A 60 -11.22 -12.27 -36.50
C ALA A 60 -10.67 -11.03 -35.78
N ARG A 61 -9.68 -10.37 -36.38
CA ARG A 61 -9.15 -9.08 -35.94
C ARG A 61 -10.25 -8.02 -36.06
N PRO A 62 -10.38 -7.05 -35.14
CA PRO A 62 -11.30 -5.94 -35.36
C PRO A 62 -10.61 -4.88 -36.22
N SER A 63 -11.14 -4.71 -37.42
CA SER A 63 -11.02 -3.49 -38.21
C SER A 63 -11.76 -2.36 -37.50
N GLU A 64 -11.12 -1.21 -37.38
CA GLU A 64 -11.74 0.06 -36.99
C GLU A 64 -12.77 0.45 -38.05
N ASP A 65 -13.98 0.88 -37.64
CA ASP A 65 -14.47 2.24 -37.87
C ASP A 65 -15.90 2.40 -37.29
N THR A 66 -16.09 3.41 -36.44
CA THR A 66 -17.24 4.33 -36.37
C THR A 66 -17.07 5.14 -35.09
N GLY A 67 -16.58 6.36 -35.24
CA GLY A 67 -16.26 7.28 -34.16
C GLY A 67 -17.48 7.87 -33.44
N VAL A 68 -17.32 8.05 -32.13
CA VAL A 68 -17.82 9.23 -31.42
C VAL A 68 -16.66 9.72 -30.55
N ALA A 69 -16.27 10.97 -30.80
CA ALA A 69 -15.10 11.64 -30.25
C ALA A 69 -15.11 11.72 -28.71
N ALA A 70 -14.04 11.23 -28.09
CA ALA A 70 -13.61 11.55 -26.74
C ALA A 70 -12.15 12.04 -26.81
N PRO A 71 -11.75 13.03 -25.99
CA PRO A 71 -10.50 13.76 -26.20
C PRO A 71 -9.29 12.84 -25.98
N VAL A 72 -8.29 13.06 -26.82
CA VAL A 72 -7.00 12.37 -26.90
C VAL A 72 -6.38 12.22 -25.50
N ALA A 73 -6.55 11.05 -24.90
CA ALA A 73 -5.74 10.60 -23.79
C ALA A 73 -4.47 10.00 -24.38
N GLU A 74 -3.31 10.55 -23.99
CA GLU A 74 -1.99 10.12 -24.41
C GLU A 74 -1.86 8.58 -24.46
N ALA A 75 -1.55 8.09 -25.65
CA ALA A 75 -1.15 6.72 -25.88
C ALA A 75 0.19 6.48 -25.16
N GLY A 76 0.19 5.66 -24.11
CA GLY A 76 1.48 5.26 -23.49
C GLY A 76 1.49 4.67 -22.08
N SER A 77 0.38 4.53 -21.36
CA SER A 77 0.38 3.63 -20.19
C SER A 77 -1.02 3.03 -19.96
N LYS A 78 -1.11 1.70 -19.99
CA LYS A 78 -2.31 1.03 -19.48
C LYS A 78 -2.36 1.34 -17.99
N LYS A 79 -3.30 2.19 -17.59
CA LYS A 79 -3.52 2.55 -16.18
C LYS A 79 -3.60 1.25 -15.36
N PRO A 80 -2.91 1.16 -14.21
CA PRO A 80 -2.94 -0.06 -13.41
C PRO A 80 -4.37 -0.38 -12.96
N PRO A 81 -4.68 -1.66 -12.66
CA PRO A 81 -6.01 -2.04 -12.20
C PRO A 81 -6.49 -1.24 -10.98
N ALA A 82 -7.81 -1.03 -10.87
CA ALA A 82 -8.40 -0.22 -9.80
C ALA A 82 -8.03 -0.72 -8.39
N TYR A 83 -7.97 -2.05 -8.19
CA TYR A 83 -7.58 -2.64 -6.91
C TYR A 83 -6.14 -2.31 -6.47
N GLN A 84 -5.26 -1.91 -7.41
CA GLN A 84 -3.90 -1.46 -7.09
C GLN A 84 -3.85 0.04 -6.84
N ARG A 85 -4.67 0.82 -7.55
CA ARG A 85 -4.68 2.29 -7.51
C ARG A 85 -5.34 2.87 -6.27
N PHE A 86 -6.29 2.15 -5.70
CA PHE A 86 -7.08 2.60 -4.55
C PHE A 86 -6.91 1.66 -3.35
N HIS A 87 -5.79 0.93 -3.31
CA HIS A 87 -5.54 -0.09 -2.31
C HIS A 87 -5.38 0.51 -0.91
N THR A 88 -4.67 1.64 -0.79
CA THR A 88 -4.53 2.33 0.51
C THR A 88 -5.82 3.01 0.95
N LEU A 89 -6.65 3.46 0.01
CA LEU A 89 -7.93 4.10 0.32
C LEU A 89 -9.01 3.11 0.76
N ALA A 90 -8.93 1.86 0.30
CA ALA A 90 -9.88 0.80 0.65
C ALA A 90 -9.56 0.09 1.98
N GLN A 91 -8.53 0.52 2.70
CA GLN A 91 -8.12 -0.11 3.97
C GLN A 91 -8.75 0.57 5.17
N ASP A 92 -9.43 -0.22 6.01
CA ASP A 92 -9.99 0.21 7.30
C ASP A 92 -8.92 0.30 8.40
N LEU A 93 -7.74 0.82 8.06
CA LEU A 93 -6.62 1.01 8.98
C LEU A 93 -6.57 2.47 9.44
N PRO A 94 -6.21 2.74 10.71
CA PRO A 94 -5.98 4.09 11.18
C PRO A 94 -5.00 4.83 10.26
N PRO A 95 -5.20 6.15 10.03
CA PRO A 95 -4.35 6.92 9.14
C PRO A 95 -2.90 6.91 9.67
N GLY A 96 -2.01 6.34 8.87
CA GLY A 96 -0.59 6.21 9.20
C GLY A 96 0.27 6.12 7.94
N LEU A 97 1.54 5.77 8.11
CA LEU A 97 2.50 5.60 7.00
C LEU A 97 2.28 4.27 6.25
N SER A 98 1.11 4.13 5.61
CA SER A 98 0.77 2.95 4.82
C SER A 98 1.63 2.84 3.55
N LEU A 99 1.97 1.62 3.17
CA LEU A 99 2.73 1.37 1.93
C LEU A 99 1.80 1.23 0.70
N PRO A 100 2.25 1.70 -0.48
CA PRO A 100 1.58 1.43 -1.77
C PRO A 100 1.40 -0.06 -2.02
N TYR A 101 0.38 -0.45 -2.80
CA TYR A 101 0.12 -1.86 -3.15
C TYR A 101 1.39 -2.57 -3.67
N LYS A 102 2.10 -1.94 -4.60
CA LYS A 102 3.30 -2.53 -5.22
C LYS A 102 4.42 -2.80 -4.22
N PHE A 103 4.59 -1.90 -3.24
CA PHE A 103 5.61 -2.03 -2.21
C PHE A 103 5.22 -3.08 -1.17
N LYS A 104 3.92 -3.25 -0.89
CA LYS A 104 3.40 -4.34 -0.06
C LYS A 104 3.66 -5.70 -0.69
N VAL A 105 3.37 -5.85 -2.00
CA VAL A 105 3.71 -7.09 -2.73
C VAL A 105 5.21 -7.36 -2.68
N LEU A 106 6.06 -6.34 -2.85
CA LEU A 106 7.51 -6.51 -2.75
C LEU A 106 7.97 -6.88 -1.34
N ALA A 107 7.34 -6.33 -0.29
CA ALA A 107 7.61 -6.72 1.10
C ALA A 107 7.22 -8.17 1.40
N GLU A 108 6.11 -8.64 0.84
CA GLU A 108 5.70 -10.05 0.91
C GLU A 108 6.67 -10.96 0.14
N MET A 109 7.14 -10.53 -1.03
CA MET A 109 8.18 -11.24 -1.80
C MET A 109 9.47 -11.34 -1.01
N PHE A 110 9.93 -10.25 -0.40
CA PHE A 110 11.12 -10.24 0.46
C PHE A 110 10.94 -11.19 1.65
N ARG A 111 9.84 -11.08 2.40
CA ARG A 111 9.53 -11.99 3.52
C ARG A 111 9.60 -13.46 3.07
N SER A 112 9.05 -13.74 1.90
CA SER A 112 9.00 -15.10 1.37
C SER A 112 10.37 -15.62 0.99
N MET A 113 11.12 -14.81 0.25
CA MET A 113 12.50 -15.05 -0.14
C MET A 113 13.40 -15.25 1.09
N ASP A 114 13.27 -14.42 2.12
CA ASP A 114 14.07 -14.48 3.36
C ASP A 114 13.77 -15.75 4.16
N THR A 115 12.52 -16.21 4.16
CA THR A 115 12.12 -17.47 4.80
C THR A 115 12.75 -18.69 4.10
N ILE A 116 12.66 -18.75 2.76
CA ILE A 116 13.25 -19.85 1.97
C ILE A 116 14.78 -19.82 2.06
N SER A 117 15.38 -18.63 1.97
CA SER A 117 16.82 -18.45 2.09
C SER A 117 17.32 -18.84 3.48
N GLY A 118 16.62 -18.45 4.54
CA GLY A 118 16.93 -18.86 5.91
C GLY A 118 16.87 -20.37 6.11
N MET A 119 15.84 -21.02 5.56
CA MET A 119 15.72 -22.49 5.61
C MET A 119 16.92 -23.19 4.96
N LEU A 120 17.32 -22.73 3.76
CA LEU A 120 18.46 -23.30 3.01
C LEU A 120 19.80 -22.98 3.67
N PHE A 121 19.97 -21.74 4.15
CA PHE A 121 21.16 -21.28 4.85
C PHE A 121 21.42 -22.06 6.14
N ASN A 122 20.39 -22.22 6.97
CA ASN A 122 20.50 -22.86 8.28
C ASN A 122 20.86 -24.34 8.21
N ARG A 123 20.61 -25.00 7.08
CA ARG A 123 21.03 -26.39 6.81
C ARG A 123 22.28 -26.50 5.93
N ALA A 124 23.01 -25.39 5.74
CA ALA A 124 24.22 -25.29 4.93
C ALA A 124 24.05 -25.75 3.47
N GLU A 125 22.89 -25.49 2.88
CA GLU A 125 22.61 -25.79 1.48
C GLU A 125 22.83 -24.55 0.61
N THR A 126 23.47 -24.72 -0.55
CA THR A 126 23.63 -23.63 -1.52
C THR A 126 22.28 -23.11 -2.01
N ILE A 127 22.06 -21.82 -1.79
CA ILE A 127 20.83 -21.11 -2.12
C ILE A 127 20.92 -20.63 -3.58
N THR A 128 20.34 -21.41 -4.49
CA THR A 128 20.23 -21.03 -5.89
C THR A 128 18.92 -20.28 -6.15
N PHE A 129 18.94 -19.36 -7.12
CA PHE A 129 17.74 -18.64 -7.52
C PHE A 129 16.61 -19.58 -7.95
N ALA A 130 16.91 -20.71 -8.59
CA ALA A 130 15.90 -21.71 -8.96
C ALA A 130 15.13 -22.26 -7.75
N LYS A 131 15.84 -22.56 -6.64
CA LYS A 131 15.23 -23.04 -5.38
C LYS A 131 14.40 -21.94 -4.73
N VAL A 132 14.95 -20.72 -4.66
CA VAL A 132 14.25 -19.56 -4.10
C VAL A 132 13.00 -19.23 -4.92
N LYS A 133 13.11 -19.19 -6.24
CA LYS A 133 12.00 -18.94 -7.17
C LYS A 133 10.87 -19.93 -6.92
N ARG A 134 11.17 -21.24 -6.96
CA ARG A 134 10.16 -22.27 -6.69
C ARG A 134 9.52 -22.08 -5.31
N GLY A 135 10.32 -21.95 -4.25
CA GLY A 135 9.78 -21.81 -2.88
C GLY A 135 8.93 -20.55 -2.68
N VAL A 136 9.31 -19.43 -3.29
CA VAL A 136 8.53 -18.18 -3.22
C VAL A 136 7.24 -18.29 -4.03
N GLN A 137 7.28 -18.86 -5.23
CA GLN A 137 6.09 -19.06 -6.06
C GLN A 137 5.09 -20.02 -5.41
N ASP A 138 5.58 -21.10 -4.79
CA ASP A 138 4.76 -22.06 -4.05
C ASP A 138 4.11 -21.41 -2.83
N MET A 139 4.81 -20.52 -2.12
CA MET A 139 4.29 -19.87 -0.91
C MET A 139 3.36 -18.68 -1.18
N MET A 140 3.61 -17.91 -2.24
CA MET A 140 2.83 -16.71 -2.55
C MET A 140 1.77 -16.92 -3.63
N HIS A 141 1.82 -18.03 -4.37
CA HIS A 141 1.01 -18.28 -5.56
C HIS A 141 1.06 -17.12 -6.58
N ARG A 142 2.24 -16.51 -6.73
CA ARG A 142 2.50 -15.37 -7.63
C ARG A 142 3.80 -15.59 -8.41
N GLN A 143 3.97 -14.88 -9.52
CA GLN A 143 5.23 -14.91 -10.28
C GLN A 143 6.36 -14.26 -9.49
N PHE A 144 7.54 -14.88 -9.52
CA PHE A 144 8.76 -14.38 -8.93
C PHE A 144 9.91 -14.58 -9.92
N GLU A 145 10.66 -13.52 -10.17
CA GLU A 145 11.61 -13.42 -11.29
C GLU A 145 12.87 -12.70 -10.81
N GLU A 146 13.98 -12.82 -11.54
CA GLU A 146 15.26 -12.18 -11.16
C GLU A 146 15.10 -10.65 -11.00
N ARG A 147 14.23 -10.02 -11.80
CA ARG A 147 13.87 -8.60 -11.65
C ARG A 147 13.44 -8.24 -10.22
N HIS A 148 12.65 -9.10 -9.56
CA HIS A 148 12.18 -8.86 -8.20
C HIS A 148 13.33 -8.96 -7.18
N VAL A 149 14.30 -9.85 -7.41
CA VAL A 149 15.54 -9.92 -6.61
C VAL A 149 16.35 -8.63 -6.78
N GLY A 150 16.43 -8.09 -8.01
CA GLY A 150 17.02 -6.78 -8.27
C GLY A 150 16.31 -5.64 -7.53
N GLN A 151 14.98 -5.65 -7.48
CA GLN A 151 14.21 -4.66 -6.71
C GLN A 151 14.46 -4.79 -5.20
N ILE A 152 14.50 -6.02 -4.68
CA ILE A 152 14.82 -6.28 -3.27
C ILE A 152 16.22 -5.77 -2.94
N LYS A 153 17.20 -6.02 -3.81
CA LYS A 153 18.57 -5.50 -3.67
C LYS A 153 18.61 -3.97 -3.71
N ALA A 154 17.79 -3.32 -4.55
CA ALA A 154 17.71 -1.86 -4.59
C ALA A 154 17.18 -1.28 -3.26
N VAL A 155 16.18 -1.93 -2.64
CA VAL A 155 15.58 -1.50 -1.36
C VAL A 155 16.48 -1.81 -0.17
N TYR A 156 17.19 -2.95 -0.19
CA TYR A 156 18.03 -3.39 0.91
C TYR A 156 19.35 -3.98 0.40
N PRO A 157 20.30 -3.12 -0.04
CA PRO A 157 21.54 -3.55 -0.71
C PRO A 157 22.45 -4.44 0.14
N THR A 158 22.40 -4.25 1.46
CA THR A 158 23.25 -4.97 2.43
C THR A 158 22.66 -6.32 2.87
N SER A 159 21.47 -6.69 2.40
CA SER A 159 20.77 -7.90 2.87
C SER A 159 21.33 -9.22 2.35
N TYR A 160 21.82 -9.22 1.10
CA TYR A 160 22.27 -10.41 0.37
C TYR A 160 23.51 -10.09 -0.46
N ARG A 161 24.48 -11.00 -0.42
CA ARG A 161 25.56 -11.07 -1.39
C ARG A 161 25.12 -11.98 -2.54
N LEU A 162 25.05 -11.42 -3.73
CA LEU A 162 24.63 -12.15 -4.94
C LEU A 162 25.86 -12.51 -5.77
N ARG A 163 25.93 -13.77 -6.25
CA ARG A 163 27.03 -14.27 -7.08
C ARG A 163 26.49 -15.08 -8.26
N ARG A 164 27.30 -15.24 -9.31
CA ARG A 164 27.03 -16.19 -10.40
C ARG A 164 28.05 -17.31 -10.30
N GLU A 165 27.58 -18.51 -9.97
CA GLU A 165 28.44 -19.67 -9.75
C GLU A 165 28.16 -20.77 -10.77
N LYS A 166 29.22 -21.45 -11.20
CA LYS A 166 29.18 -22.62 -12.09
C LYS A 166 29.27 -23.90 -11.26
N ASN A 167 28.75 -25.00 -11.78
CA ASN A 167 28.82 -26.34 -11.16
C ASN A 167 28.09 -26.48 -9.80
N VAL A 168 27.07 -25.66 -9.51
CA VAL A 168 26.25 -25.87 -8.32
C VAL A 168 25.45 -27.19 -8.47
N PRO A 169 25.58 -28.16 -7.54
CA PRO A 169 24.94 -29.46 -7.65
C PRO A 169 23.42 -29.30 -7.69
N THR A 170 22.87 -29.36 -8.90
CA THR A 170 21.43 -29.32 -9.17
C THR A 170 21.03 -30.69 -9.69
N PHE A 171 20.14 -31.39 -8.99
CA PHE A 171 19.66 -32.70 -9.41
C PHE A 171 18.98 -32.59 -10.79
N GLY A 172 19.58 -33.19 -11.83
CA GLY A 172 19.07 -33.17 -13.21
C GLY A 172 19.45 -31.95 -14.08
N GLY A 173 20.31 -31.03 -13.60
CA GLY A 173 20.75 -29.85 -14.36
C GLY A 173 21.98 -30.09 -15.25
N LYS A 174 22.10 -29.35 -16.36
CA LYS A 174 23.31 -29.34 -17.20
C LYS A 174 24.46 -28.73 -16.39
N LYS A 175 25.59 -29.44 -16.27
CA LYS A 175 26.74 -29.06 -15.41
C LYS A 175 27.45 -27.75 -15.82
N SER A 176 27.08 -27.11 -16.94
CA SER A 176 27.83 -26.01 -17.55
C SER A 176 27.17 -24.62 -17.49
N GLU A 177 25.99 -24.48 -16.86
CA GLU A 177 25.25 -23.21 -16.82
C GLU A 177 25.50 -22.43 -15.51
N TYR A 178 25.79 -21.12 -15.62
CA TYR A 178 25.93 -20.24 -14.46
C TYR A 178 24.57 -20.00 -13.82
N GLN A 179 24.48 -20.20 -12.51
CA GLN A 179 23.28 -19.92 -11.73
C GLN A 179 23.51 -18.76 -10.77
N LEU A 180 22.49 -17.92 -10.59
CA LEU A 180 22.48 -16.89 -9.54
C LEU A 180 22.39 -17.58 -8.18
N THR A 181 23.37 -17.36 -7.32
CA THR A 181 23.38 -17.80 -5.93
C THR A 181 23.23 -16.61 -4.98
N LEU A 182 22.58 -16.86 -3.86
CA LEU A 182 22.24 -15.85 -2.87
C LEU A 182 22.87 -16.24 -1.53
N GLU A 183 23.55 -15.31 -0.89
CA GLU A 183 24.13 -15.52 0.43
C GLU A 183 23.58 -14.44 1.37
N PRO A 184 22.75 -14.79 2.38
CA PRO A 184 22.27 -13.81 3.34
C PRO A 184 23.46 -13.28 4.15
N VAL A 185 23.56 -11.95 4.25
CA VAL A 185 24.58 -11.33 5.11
C VAL A 185 24.10 -11.40 6.55
N VAL A 186 24.85 -12.10 7.40
CA VAL A 186 24.57 -12.29 8.83
C VAL A 186 25.71 -11.67 9.63
N GLY A 187 25.38 -10.96 10.72
CA GLY A 187 26.38 -10.35 11.62
C GLY A 187 27.20 -11.40 12.38
N GLU A 188 28.40 -11.03 12.84
CA GLU A 188 29.35 -11.96 13.47
C GLU A 188 28.85 -12.62 14.78
N GLU A 189 27.90 -11.96 15.46
CA GLU A 189 27.33 -12.37 16.75
C GLU A 189 26.34 -13.55 16.65
N GLU A 190 25.89 -13.91 15.45
CA GLU A 190 24.80 -14.86 15.21
C GLU A 190 25.31 -16.25 14.78
N LYS A 191 26.18 -16.83 15.60
CA LYS A 191 26.73 -18.16 15.34
C LYS A 191 26.11 -19.19 16.28
N VAL A 192 25.38 -20.14 15.72
CA VAL A 192 24.92 -21.33 16.47
C VAL A 192 25.92 -22.46 16.17
N GLY A 193 26.62 -22.93 17.20
CA GLY A 193 27.67 -23.95 17.04
C GLY A 193 28.84 -23.49 16.17
N GLY A 194 29.18 -22.19 16.21
CA GLY A 194 30.29 -21.61 15.41
C GLY A 194 29.97 -21.34 13.95
N ARG A 195 28.77 -21.73 13.47
CA ARG A 195 28.32 -21.45 12.10
C ARG A 195 27.31 -20.30 12.07
N PRO A 196 27.38 -19.40 11.07
CA PRO A 196 26.35 -18.39 10.86
C PRO A 196 24.97 -19.03 10.77
N HIS A 197 24.00 -18.47 11.49
CA HIS A 197 22.63 -18.97 11.51
C HIS A 197 21.66 -17.81 11.33
N LEU A 198 20.65 -17.98 10.48
CA LEU A 198 19.58 -17.01 10.30
C LEU A 198 18.45 -17.31 11.30
N SER A 199 18.53 -16.68 12.47
CA SER A 199 17.58 -16.84 13.56
C SER A 199 16.21 -16.20 13.26
N ALA A 200 15.18 -16.59 14.02
CA ALA A 200 13.85 -15.99 13.90
C ALA A 200 13.84 -14.48 14.25
N SER A 201 14.65 -14.06 15.22
CA SER A 201 14.87 -12.66 15.58
C SER A 201 15.46 -11.88 14.40
N ARG A 202 16.48 -12.40 13.71
CA ARG A 202 17.03 -11.71 12.53
C ARG A 202 16.08 -11.65 11.36
N LEU A 203 15.30 -12.69 11.11
CA LEU A 203 14.25 -12.64 10.09
C LEU A 203 13.24 -11.51 10.36
N LEU A 204 12.91 -11.26 11.64
CA LEU A 204 12.05 -10.15 12.04
C LEU A 204 12.75 -8.79 11.90
N GLU A 205 14.00 -8.67 12.28
CA GLU A 205 14.80 -7.45 12.13
C GLU A 205 14.95 -7.06 10.65
N ARG A 206 15.38 -8.01 9.81
CA ARG A 206 15.51 -7.81 8.36
C ARG A 206 14.19 -7.40 7.72
N ARG A 207 13.06 -7.98 8.17
CA ARG A 207 11.71 -7.57 7.74
C ARG A 207 11.39 -6.14 8.14
N ARG A 208 11.69 -5.74 9.38
CA ARG A 208 11.48 -4.36 9.88
C ARG A 208 12.34 -3.37 9.10
N GLU A 209 13.61 -3.71 8.84
CA GLU A 209 14.52 -2.88 8.07
C GLU A 209 14.07 -2.71 6.62
N PHE A 210 13.67 -3.80 5.96
CA PHE A 210 13.12 -3.74 4.61
C PHE A 210 11.86 -2.86 4.54
N HIS A 211 10.95 -3.02 5.51
CA HIS A 211 9.75 -2.19 5.61
C HIS A 211 10.09 -0.72 5.82
N ARG A 212 11.03 -0.41 6.73
CA ARG A 212 11.52 0.95 6.98
C ARG A 212 12.10 1.58 5.70
N ASN A 213 12.89 0.84 4.94
CA ASN A 213 13.48 1.32 3.69
C ASN A 213 12.41 1.64 2.65
N LEU A 214 11.38 0.79 2.51
CA LEU A 214 10.23 1.07 1.65
C LEU A 214 9.49 2.34 2.08
N VAL A 215 9.25 2.52 3.39
CA VAL A 215 8.61 3.74 3.91
C VAL A 215 9.46 4.96 3.60
N ASN A 216 10.79 4.88 3.73
CA ASN A 216 11.70 5.97 3.42
C ASN A 216 11.65 6.37 1.93
N ILE A 217 11.54 5.40 1.02
CA ILE A 217 11.33 5.69 -0.41
C ILE A 217 10.01 6.47 -0.62
N VAL A 218 8.92 6.05 0.04
CA VAL A 218 7.64 6.78 -0.04
C VAL A 218 7.76 8.18 0.57
N LYS A 219 8.51 8.35 1.68
CA LYS A 219 8.78 9.66 2.30
C LYS A 219 9.48 10.61 1.34
N GLN A 220 10.41 10.12 0.51
CA GLN A 220 11.09 10.95 -0.51
C GLN A 220 10.08 11.47 -1.55
N HIS A 221 9.19 10.62 -2.05
CA HIS A 221 8.13 11.04 -2.98
C HIS A 221 7.11 11.98 -2.32
N HIS A 222 6.76 11.72 -1.06
CA HIS A 222 5.88 12.59 -0.29
C HIS A 222 6.50 13.98 -0.08
N LYS A 223 7.80 14.06 0.22
CA LYS A 223 8.55 15.32 0.35
C LYS A 223 8.54 16.12 -0.96
N ALA A 224 8.77 15.45 -2.09
CA ALA A 224 8.67 16.09 -3.41
C ALA A 224 7.25 16.60 -3.69
N PHE A 225 6.21 15.84 -3.30
CA PHE A 225 4.82 16.26 -3.39
C PHE A 225 4.52 17.48 -2.53
N LEU A 226 4.95 17.50 -1.26
CA LEU A 226 4.74 18.63 -0.35
C LEU A 226 5.43 19.91 -0.83
N ALA A 227 6.60 19.80 -1.45
CA ALA A 227 7.32 20.92 -2.04
C ALA A 227 6.58 21.50 -3.27
N ALA A 228 5.85 20.66 -4.01
CA ALA A 228 5.07 21.07 -5.18
C ALA A 228 3.69 21.68 -4.84
N LEU A 229 3.25 21.61 -3.57
CA LEU A 229 1.98 22.21 -3.15
C LEU A 229 2.05 23.74 -3.14
N ASN A 230 0.91 24.39 -3.39
CA ASN A 230 0.74 25.84 -3.24
C ASN A 230 -0.14 26.13 -2.01
N PRO A 231 0.42 26.62 -0.90
CA PRO A 231 1.81 27.03 -0.68
C PRO A 231 2.73 25.83 -0.32
N PRO A 232 4.05 25.93 -0.54
CA PRO A 232 4.97 24.84 -0.22
C PRO A 232 4.93 24.47 1.27
N MET A 233 4.99 23.17 1.52
CA MET A 233 5.04 22.61 2.88
C MET A 233 6.33 21.83 3.06
N VAL A 234 6.95 21.96 4.23
CA VAL A 234 8.14 21.20 4.61
C VAL A 234 7.86 20.58 5.97
N VAL A 235 7.71 19.27 6.00
CA VAL A 235 7.50 18.51 7.24
C VAL A 235 8.73 17.63 7.48
N PRO A 236 9.38 17.70 8.65
CA PRO A 236 10.49 16.81 8.99
C PRO A 236 10.12 15.33 8.90
N GLU A 237 10.96 14.53 8.24
CA GLU A 237 10.68 13.12 7.95
C GLU A 237 10.57 12.25 9.22
N GLU A 238 11.21 12.65 10.31
CA GLU A 238 11.19 11.97 11.61
C GLU A 238 9.87 12.15 12.36
N LYS A 239 9.22 13.31 12.19
CA LYS A 239 7.97 13.65 12.88
C LYS A 239 6.71 13.23 12.10
N LEU A 240 6.87 12.75 10.87
CA LEU A 240 5.75 12.38 10.02
C LEU A 240 5.05 11.11 10.55
N THR A 241 3.81 11.24 11.01
CA THR A 241 3.01 10.12 11.52
C THR A 241 2.05 9.54 10.49
N ARG A 242 1.61 10.36 9.52
CA ARG A 242 0.69 9.97 8.45
C ARG A 242 0.98 10.72 7.14
N TRP A 243 0.46 10.20 6.03
CA TRP A 243 0.56 10.87 4.73
C TRP A 243 -0.40 12.05 4.60
N HIS A 244 -0.04 13.01 3.76
CA HIS A 244 -0.94 14.09 3.38
C HIS A 244 -2.23 13.54 2.73
N PRO A 245 -3.45 14.00 3.08
CA PRO A 245 -4.71 13.43 2.58
C PRO A 245 -4.86 13.45 1.04
N ARG A 246 -4.27 14.47 0.40
CA ARG A 246 -4.20 14.59 -1.08
C ARG A 246 -3.03 13.83 -1.73
N PHE A 247 -2.16 13.19 -0.95
CA PHE A 247 -1.06 12.41 -1.50
C PHE A 247 -1.57 11.03 -1.92
N ASN A 248 -1.47 10.74 -3.22
CA ASN A 248 -1.85 9.43 -3.72
C ASN A 248 -0.70 8.44 -3.54
N VAL A 249 -0.78 7.64 -2.47
CA VAL A 249 0.26 6.68 -2.11
C VAL A 249 0.44 5.61 -3.19
N ASP A 250 -0.62 5.14 -3.84
CA ASP A 250 -0.55 4.04 -4.81
C ASP A 250 0.00 4.47 -6.20
N GLU A 251 0.15 5.77 -6.44
CA GLU A 251 0.75 6.34 -7.67
C GLU A 251 2.27 6.54 -7.58
N VAL A 252 2.89 6.15 -6.46
CA VAL A 252 4.35 6.20 -6.29
C VAL A 252 5.06 5.39 -7.39
N PRO A 253 6.16 5.91 -7.98
CA PRO A 253 6.95 5.22 -9.00
C PRO A 253 7.42 3.82 -8.57
N ASP A 254 7.59 2.94 -9.56
CA ASP A 254 8.12 1.60 -9.34
C ASP A 254 9.60 1.65 -8.95
N ILE A 255 10.01 0.74 -8.05
CA ILE A 255 11.42 0.59 -7.69
C ILE A 255 12.19 0.05 -8.89
N THR A 256 13.22 0.79 -9.28
CA THR A 256 14.17 0.39 -10.31
C THR A 256 15.00 -0.80 -9.81
N PRO A 257 15.03 -1.94 -10.52
CA PRO A 257 15.82 -3.09 -10.11
C PRO A 257 17.32 -2.74 -10.10
N ALA A 258 18.01 -3.08 -9.02
CA ALA A 258 19.46 -2.98 -8.98
C ALA A 258 20.11 -4.02 -9.90
N GLU A 259 21.29 -3.69 -10.43
CA GLU A 259 22.04 -4.58 -11.29
C GLU A 259 22.45 -5.86 -10.54
N LEU A 260 22.15 -6.99 -11.19
CA LEU A 260 22.49 -8.32 -10.73
C LEU A 260 23.80 -8.76 -11.39
N PRO A 261 24.62 -9.58 -10.71
CA PRO A 261 25.84 -10.11 -11.30
C PRO A 261 25.47 -10.89 -12.57
N GLN A 262 26.11 -10.54 -13.69
CA GLN A 262 25.99 -11.26 -14.94
C GLN A 262 27.02 -12.40 -14.97
N PRO A 263 26.73 -13.52 -15.66
CA PRO A 263 27.74 -14.52 -15.93
C PRO A 263 28.96 -13.86 -16.59
N PRO A 264 30.20 -14.23 -16.21
CA PRO A 264 31.36 -13.82 -17.00
C PRO A 264 31.12 -14.27 -18.44
N GLN A 265 31.31 -13.38 -19.40
CA GLN A 265 31.26 -13.74 -20.81
C GLN A 265 32.35 -14.78 -21.05
N GLU A 266 31.98 -16.06 -21.07
CA GLU A 266 32.85 -17.06 -21.68
C GLU A 266 32.91 -16.67 -23.15
N GLU A 267 34.09 -16.25 -23.64
CA GLU A 267 34.39 -16.12 -25.07
C GLU A 267 34.27 -17.51 -25.71
N ARG A 268 33.04 -18.00 -25.82
CA ARG A 268 32.74 -19.14 -26.68
C ARG A 268 32.77 -18.56 -28.08
N LEU A 269 33.94 -18.67 -28.70
CA LEU A 269 34.12 -18.51 -30.14
C LEU A 269 33.21 -19.55 -30.81
N THR A 270 31.94 -19.19 -31.00
CA THR A 270 30.90 -20.09 -31.50
C THR A 270 30.83 -20.02 -33.02
N THR A 271 31.41 -18.97 -33.59
CA THR A 271 31.37 -18.74 -35.03
C THR A 271 32.79 -18.87 -35.60
N ALA A 272 32.93 -19.61 -36.69
CA ALA A 272 34.20 -19.75 -37.41
C ALA A 272 34.82 -18.39 -37.80
N GLN A 273 33.99 -17.37 -37.96
CA GLN A 273 34.39 -15.97 -38.16
C GLN A 273 35.12 -15.36 -36.96
N GLU A 274 34.71 -15.68 -35.73
CA GLU A 274 35.38 -15.18 -34.52
C GLU A 274 36.74 -15.87 -34.35
N VAL A 275 36.81 -17.19 -34.58
CA VAL A 275 38.07 -17.96 -34.61
C VAL A 275 39.03 -17.41 -35.68
N LEU A 276 38.53 -17.07 -36.87
CA LEU A 276 39.32 -16.47 -37.95
C LEU A 276 39.73 -15.02 -37.63
N SER A 277 38.93 -14.28 -36.86
CA SER A 277 39.27 -12.92 -36.43
C SER A 277 40.37 -12.90 -35.37
N THR A 278 40.43 -13.90 -34.49
CA THR A 278 41.55 -14.09 -33.55
C THR A 278 42.81 -14.62 -34.24
N ALA A 279 42.66 -15.33 -35.36
CA ALA A 279 43.77 -15.80 -36.19
C ALA A 279 44.27 -14.79 -37.25
N ARG A 280 43.64 -13.61 -37.37
CA ARG A 280 44.21 -12.47 -38.12
C ARG A 280 45.49 -12.03 -37.41
N GLY A 281 46.64 -12.22 -38.06
CA GLY A 281 47.96 -12.18 -37.42
C GLY A 281 48.77 -13.47 -37.55
N MET A 282 48.13 -14.61 -37.87
CA MET A 282 48.82 -15.88 -38.21
C MET A 282 48.63 -16.30 -39.68
N LEU A 283 48.00 -15.46 -40.52
CA LEU A 283 47.66 -15.75 -41.91
C LEU A 283 48.49 -14.88 -42.90
N PRO A 284 48.78 -15.35 -44.12
CA PRO A 284 49.63 -14.63 -45.05
C PRO A 284 49.03 -13.27 -45.50
N PRO A 285 49.87 -12.22 -45.64
CA PRO A 285 49.48 -10.79 -45.67
C PRO A 285 48.64 -10.36 -46.89
N LYS A 286 48.43 -11.24 -47.87
CA LYS A 286 47.64 -10.96 -49.06
C LYS A 286 46.12 -11.09 -48.83
N MET A 287 45.69 -11.91 -47.86
CA MET A 287 44.25 -12.14 -47.59
C MET A 287 43.66 -11.10 -46.62
N GLU A 288 44.47 -10.54 -45.73
CA GLU A 288 44.06 -9.52 -44.76
C GLU A 288 43.66 -8.20 -45.45
N LYS A 289 44.38 -7.80 -46.51
CA LYS A 289 44.07 -6.60 -47.30
C LYS A 289 42.80 -6.72 -48.14
N ALA A 290 42.42 -7.93 -48.54
CA ALA A 290 41.18 -8.16 -49.31
C ALA A 290 39.92 -8.08 -48.43
N LEU A 291 40.01 -8.48 -47.16
CA LEU A 291 38.88 -8.48 -46.22
C LEU A 291 38.68 -7.14 -45.50
N ALA A 292 39.74 -6.33 -45.35
CA ALA A 292 39.62 -4.96 -44.82
C ALA A 292 38.77 -4.06 -45.75
N ASN A 293 38.87 -4.26 -47.06
CA ASN A 293 38.13 -3.48 -48.05
C ASN A 293 36.63 -3.86 -48.15
N LEU A 294 36.21 -4.97 -47.55
CA LEU A 294 34.81 -5.42 -47.58
C LEU A 294 34.02 -4.98 -46.34
N ALA A 295 34.69 -4.82 -45.19
CA ALA A 295 34.08 -4.32 -43.95
C ALA A 295 33.86 -2.80 -43.95
N LEU A 296 34.64 -2.05 -44.74
CA LEU A 296 34.49 -0.60 -44.92
C LEU A 296 33.29 -0.22 -45.82
N ARG A 297 32.59 -1.18 -46.44
CA ARG A 297 31.41 -0.92 -47.29
C ARG A 297 30.07 -1.16 -46.59
N THR A 298 30.06 -1.54 -45.31
CA THR A 298 28.84 -1.89 -44.55
C THR A 298 28.56 -1.01 -43.33
N THR A 299 29.34 0.05 -43.11
CA THR A 299 29.21 0.94 -41.94
C THR A 299 28.99 2.40 -42.35
N GLU A 300 28.06 2.64 -43.28
CA GLU A 300 27.54 3.99 -43.61
C GLU A 300 25.99 4.04 -43.58
N ALA A 301 25.36 3.21 -42.75
CA ALA A 301 23.93 3.34 -42.48
C ALA A 301 23.69 3.35 -40.96
N ASP A 302 23.36 4.56 -40.48
CA ASP A 302 22.60 4.87 -39.27
C ASP A 302 23.37 5.06 -37.94
N ALA A 303 23.73 6.33 -37.67
CA ALA A 303 24.04 6.85 -36.35
C ALA A 303 23.68 8.35 -36.30
N GLY A 304 22.47 8.68 -35.86
CA GLY A 304 22.02 10.04 -35.53
C GLY A 304 22.10 10.29 -34.02
N GLU A 305 22.79 11.37 -33.63
CA GLU A 305 22.93 11.85 -32.25
C GLU A 305 21.77 12.77 -31.80
N PRO A 306 21.57 12.96 -30.48
CA PRO A 306 20.31 13.43 -29.86
C PRO A 306 20.28 14.94 -29.57
N VAL A 307 19.07 15.52 -29.50
CA VAL A 307 18.85 16.92 -29.03
C VAL A 307 17.97 16.95 -27.79
N ALA A 308 18.36 17.83 -26.87
CA ALA A 308 17.97 17.92 -25.47
C ALA A 308 16.65 18.66 -25.18
N SER A 309 15.97 18.15 -24.14
CA SER A 309 15.14 18.79 -23.10
C SER A 309 14.54 20.19 -23.27
N LYS A 310 13.20 20.28 -23.05
CA LYS A 310 12.56 21.44 -22.42
C LYS A 310 11.24 21.12 -21.73
N ALA A 311 11.17 21.40 -20.43
CA ALA A 311 9.96 21.71 -19.63
C ALA A 311 10.44 22.28 -18.27
N PRO A 312 9.63 22.98 -17.44
CA PRO A 312 8.24 23.44 -17.60
C PRO A 312 8.06 24.95 -17.25
N SER A 313 6.85 25.50 -17.44
CA SER A 313 6.43 26.77 -16.83
C SER A 313 5.12 26.59 -16.05
N PRO A 314 4.91 27.29 -14.92
CA PRO A 314 3.92 26.92 -13.91
C PRO A 314 2.52 27.50 -14.13
N ALA A 315 1.56 26.72 -13.62
CA ALA A 315 0.17 26.97 -13.24
C ALA A 315 -0.45 28.37 -13.46
N SER A 316 -1.45 28.42 -14.33
CA SER A 316 -2.46 29.48 -14.37
C SER A 316 -3.45 29.31 -13.21
N THR A 317 -3.55 30.31 -12.34
CA THR A 317 -4.55 30.37 -11.29
C THR A 317 -5.95 30.45 -11.88
N SER A 318 -6.85 29.63 -11.35
CA SER A 318 -8.25 29.51 -11.77
C SER A 318 -9.00 30.84 -11.72
N ARG A 319 -9.80 31.09 -12.76
CA ARG A 319 -10.71 32.24 -12.95
C ARG A 319 -11.83 32.34 -11.89
N ALA A 320 -11.83 31.45 -10.89
CA ALA A 320 -12.87 31.27 -9.87
C ALA A 320 -12.68 32.13 -8.60
N LEU A 321 -11.52 32.78 -8.41
CA LEU A 321 -11.22 33.62 -7.24
C LEU A 321 -11.27 35.12 -7.52
N LYS A 322 -11.94 35.54 -8.60
CA LYS A 322 -12.04 36.93 -9.04
C LYS A 322 -13.00 37.71 -8.12
N GLY A 323 -12.55 38.05 -6.91
CA GLY A 323 -13.33 38.82 -5.93
C GLY A 323 -12.91 38.70 -4.47
N VAL A 324 -12.00 37.79 -4.11
CA VAL A 324 -11.48 37.67 -2.72
C VAL A 324 -10.10 38.31 -2.66
N SER A 325 -9.84 39.13 -1.63
CA SER A 325 -8.54 39.81 -1.47
C SER A 325 -7.40 38.80 -1.39
N GLN A 326 -6.33 39.05 -2.13
CA GLN A 326 -5.16 38.16 -2.18
C GLN A 326 -4.57 37.93 -0.78
N ALA A 327 -4.57 38.96 0.08
CA ALA A 327 -4.16 38.87 1.47
C ALA A 327 -5.02 37.91 2.33
N LEU A 328 -6.34 37.83 2.09
CA LEU A 328 -7.21 36.89 2.79
C LEU A 328 -6.96 35.46 2.30
N LEU A 329 -6.78 35.26 0.99
CA LEU A 329 -6.45 33.96 0.40
C LEU A 329 -5.11 33.43 0.91
N GLU A 330 -4.10 34.29 1.01
CA GLU A 330 -2.79 33.93 1.56
C GLU A 330 -2.88 33.56 3.04
N ARG A 331 -3.67 34.32 3.83
CA ARG A 331 -3.90 34.01 5.24
C ARG A 331 -4.66 32.70 5.45
N VAL A 332 -5.67 32.43 4.62
CA VAL A 332 -6.41 31.16 4.65
C VAL A 332 -5.49 30.01 4.28
N ARG A 333 -4.71 30.13 3.19
CA ARG A 333 -3.72 29.11 2.79
C ARG A 333 -2.65 28.88 3.85
N ALA A 334 -2.16 29.93 4.52
CA ALA A 334 -1.20 29.80 5.61
C ALA A 334 -1.81 29.06 6.81
N LYS A 335 -3.06 29.37 7.16
CA LYS A 335 -3.79 28.69 8.24
C LYS A 335 -4.11 27.23 7.92
N GLU A 336 -4.49 26.94 6.68
CA GLU A 336 -4.69 25.57 6.19
C GLU A 336 -3.40 24.76 6.24
N ARG A 337 -2.26 25.34 5.85
CA ARG A 337 -0.94 24.69 5.97
C ARG A 337 -0.59 24.37 7.41
N GLN A 338 -0.73 25.33 8.32
CA GLN A 338 -0.43 25.11 9.75
C GLN A 338 -1.30 23.99 10.32
N LYS A 339 -2.60 24.00 10.00
CA LYS A 339 -3.52 22.93 10.43
C LYS A 339 -3.15 21.57 9.85
N LEU A 340 -2.75 21.54 8.58
CA LEU A 340 -2.29 20.30 7.93
C LEU A 340 -0.96 19.82 8.50
N GLU A 341 0.00 20.71 8.76
CA GLU A 341 1.28 20.37 9.37
C GLU A 341 1.09 19.74 10.75
N ALA A 342 0.30 20.38 11.62
CA ALA A 342 -0.04 19.85 12.94
C ALA A 342 -0.69 18.45 12.84
N LEU A 343 -1.59 18.25 11.87
CA LEU A 343 -2.22 16.95 11.61
C LEU A 343 -1.21 15.88 11.16
N LEU A 344 -0.20 16.26 10.37
CA LEU A 344 0.84 15.33 9.87
C LEU A 344 1.87 14.95 10.93
N THR A 345 2.06 15.79 11.94
CA THR A 345 3.05 15.59 13.01
C THR A 345 2.45 15.10 14.32
N ARG A 346 1.12 14.96 14.42
CA ARG A 346 0.48 14.62 15.68
C ARG A 346 0.64 13.16 16.07
N ASP A 347 0.91 12.96 17.36
CA ASP A 347 0.99 11.64 17.98
C ASP A 347 -0.39 11.00 18.19
N ALA A 348 -0.45 9.67 18.28
CA ALA A 348 -1.68 8.92 18.46
C ALA A 348 -2.41 9.28 19.77
N GLY A 349 -1.68 9.51 20.88
CA GLY A 349 -2.30 9.89 22.16
C GLY A 349 -2.90 11.31 22.14
N GLN A 350 -2.26 12.22 21.39
CA GLN A 350 -2.79 13.57 21.17
C GLN A 350 -4.01 13.55 20.22
N GLU A 351 -4.06 12.60 19.28
CA GLU A 351 -5.24 12.36 18.46
C GLU A 351 -6.46 11.97 19.27
N GLU A 352 -6.31 10.94 20.10
CA GLU A 352 -7.36 10.49 21.01
C GLU A 352 -7.82 11.63 21.93
N ARG A 353 -6.89 12.43 22.48
CA ARG A 353 -7.24 13.56 23.35
C ARG A 353 -8.09 14.62 22.65
N VAL A 354 -7.80 14.98 21.40
CA VAL A 354 -8.65 15.95 20.68
C VAL A 354 -9.95 15.34 20.20
N ALA A 355 -9.97 14.06 19.82
CA ALA A 355 -11.20 13.37 19.52
C ALA A 355 -12.14 13.36 20.74
N MET A 356 -11.59 13.13 21.94
CA MET A 356 -12.31 13.29 23.21
C MET A 356 -12.78 14.73 23.42
N LEU A 357 -11.88 15.73 23.25
CA LEU A 357 -12.22 17.15 23.36
C LEU A 357 -13.35 17.58 22.41
N GLY A 358 -13.41 17.02 21.21
CA GLY A 358 -14.45 17.31 20.21
C GLY A 358 -15.84 16.87 20.62
N ARG A 359 -15.93 15.83 21.46
CA ARG A 359 -17.20 15.28 21.97
C ARG A 359 -17.68 16.02 23.22
N LEU A 360 -16.78 16.66 23.98
CA LEU A 360 -17.12 17.33 25.25
C LEU A 360 -18.21 18.39 25.15
N PRO A 361 -18.28 19.27 24.13
CA PRO A 361 -19.36 20.27 24.07
C PRO A 361 -20.75 19.64 23.99
N ALA A 362 -20.90 18.52 23.28
CA ALA A 362 -22.15 17.77 23.23
C ALA A 362 -22.42 17.06 24.55
N MET A 363 -21.40 16.39 25.11
CA MET A 363 -21.48 15.68 26.39
C MET A 363 -21.77 16.62 27.57
N ALA A 364 -21.32 17.87 27.52
CA ALA A 364 -21.58 18.88 28.55
C ALA A 364 -23.08 19.18 28.68
N ARG A 365 -23.81 19.20 27.54
CA ARG A 365 -25.27 19.39 27.54
C ARG A 365 -25.97 18.18 28.15
N VAL A 366 -25.54 16.97 27.78
CA VAL A 366 -26.07 15.71 28.31
C VAL A 366 -25.82 15.60 29.82
N LEU A 367 -24.59 15.88 30.27
CA LEU A 367 -24.20 15.87 31.68
C LEU A 367 -25.08 16.83 32.50
N ARG A 368 -25.29 18.06 32.02
CA ARG A 368 -26.21 19.01 32.68
C ARG A 368 -27.63 18.46 32.74
N GLY A 369 -28.13 17.87 31.65
CA GLY A 369 -29.44 17.23 31.60
C GLY A 369 -29.62 16.12 32.64
N VAL A 370 -28.63 15.24 32.78
CA VAL A 370 -28.62 14.16 33.78
C VAL A 370 -28.70 14.70 35.21
N PHE A 371 -27.91 15.73 35.55
CA PHE A 371 -27.94 16.35 36.89
C PHE A 371 -29.20 17.17 37.18
N VAL A 372 -29.87 17.68 36.15
CA VAL A 372 -31.19 18.32 36.26
C VAL A 372 -32.26 17.26 36.52
N ALA A 373 -32.24 16.14 35.80
CA ALA A 373 -33.19 15.03 35.94
C ALA A 373 -33.08 14.34 37.31
N GLU A 374 -31.87 14.02 37.76
CA GLU A 374 -31.61 13.33 39.03
C GLU A 374 -31.82 14.24 40.26
N LYS A 375 -31.92 15.57 40.07
CA LYS A 375 -32.06 16.62 41.11
C LYS A 375 -30.98 16.65 42.21
N LYS A 376 -30.03 15.70 42.23
CA LYS A 376 -28.91 15.65 43.17
C LYS A 376 -27.76 16.59 42.76
N PRO A 377 -26.99 17.15 43.71
CA PRO A 377 -25.80 17.96 43.41
C PRO A 377 -24.55 17.11 43.14
N ALA A 378 -24.54 15.85 43.57
CA ALA A 378 -23.47 14.88 43.35
C ALA A 378 -24.04 13.50 43.00
N LEU A 379 -23.38 12.80 42.08
CA LEU A 379 -23.70 11.43 41.64
C LEU A 379 -22.45 10.55 41.76
N SER A 380 -22.61 9.25 41.98
CA SER A 380 -21.46 8.33 41.87
C SER A 380 -20.98 8.24 40.43
N MET A 381 -19.70 7.96 40.22
CA MET A 381 -19.09 7.84 38.90
C MET A 381 -19.79 6.78 38.05
N GLU A 382 -20.17 5.65 38.65
CA GLU A 382 -20.90 4.58 37.98
C GLU A 382 -22.28 5.04 37.49
N VAL A 383 -23.05 5.71 38.35
CA VAL A 383 -24.39 6.21 38.01
C VAL A 383 -24.31 7.31 36.96
N ALA A 384 -23.35 8.24 37.09
CA ALA A 384 -23.11 9.27 36.10
C ALA A 384 -22.75 8.68 34.73
N CYS A 385 -21.85 7.69 34.71
CA CYS A 385 -21.46 7.01 33.46
C CYS A 385 -22.64 6.27 32.82
N ALA A 386 -23.43 5.54 33.61
CA ALA A 386 -24.58 4.79 33.12
C ALA A 386 -25.65 5.73 32.51
N ARG A 387 -26.01 6.80 33.23
CA ARG A 387 -27.00 7.79 32.76
C ARG A 387 -26.54 8.57 31.54
N MET A 388 -25.25 8.92 31.48
CA MET A 388 -24.68 9.56 30.30
C MET A 388 -24.65 8.62 29.10
N ALA A 389 -24.34 7.33 29.30
CA ALA A 389 -24.36 6.34 28.21
C ALA A 389 -25.77 6.11 27.66
N GLU A 390 -26.79 6.14 28.53
CA GLU A 390 -28.21 6.03 28.14
C GLU A 390 -28.71 7.27 27.39
N SER A 391 -28.20 8.46 27.75
CA SER A 391 -28.65 9.74 27.19
C SER A 391 -27.83 10.23 25.99
N TYR A 392 -26.71 9.57 25.66
CA TYR A 392 -25.83 9.96 24.57
C TYR A 392 -26.11 9.12 23.32
N ASN A 393 -26.36 9.77 22.19
CA ASN A 393 -26.77 9.12 20.94
C ASN A 393 -25.69 8.22 20.29
N THR A 394 -24.46 8.19 20.81
CA THR A 394 -23.37 7.37 20.26
C THR A 394 -23.00 6.27 21.26
N GLN A 395 -23.01 5.02 20.81
CA GLN A 395 -22.56 3.90 21.64
C GLN A 395 -21.05 4.01 21.88
N MET A 396 -20.65 3.81 23.14
CA MET A 396 -19.27 3.97 23.60
C MET A 396 -18.80 2.69 24.29
N PRO A 397 -17.52 2.32 24.18
CA PRO A 397 -16.99 1.18 24.93
C PRO A 397 -16.97 1.48 26.44
N PRO A 398 -17.12 0.45 27.28
CA PRO A 398 -17.13 0.63 28.73
C PRO A 398 -15.81 1.25 29.20
N GLY A 399 -15.89 2.27 30.05
CA GLY A 399 -14.73 2.99 30.60
C GLY A 399 -14.32 4.25 29.82
N GLU A 400 -14.76 4.46 28.58
CA GLU A 400 -14.49 5.74 27.89
C GLU A 400 -15.25 6.91 28.51
N MET A 401 -16.48 6.70 28.96
CA MET A 401 -17.30 7.75 29.59
C MET A 401 -16.61 8.34 30.84
N GLU A 402 -15.97 7.48 31.61
CA GLU A 402 -15.25 7.86 32.82
C GLU A 402 -14.03 8.75 32.50
N LYS A 403 -13.32 8.44 31.41
CA LYS A 403 -12.20 9.27 30.91
C LYS A 403 -12.68 10.68 30.53
N HIS A 404 -13.85 10.80 29.89
CA HIS A 404 -14.42 12.09 29.53
C HIS A 404 -14.84 12.90 30.77
N LEU A 405 -15.42 12.25 31.79
CA LEU A 405 -15.75 12.90 33.07
C LEU A 405 -14.50 13.40 33.81
N ARG A 406 -13.42 12.61 33.83
CA ARG A 406 -12.12 13.07 34.36
C ARG A 406 -11.58 14.25 33.58
N LEU A 407 -11.71 14.23 32.26
CA LEU A 407 -11.23 15.30 31.39
C LEU A 407 -12.06 16.60 31.55
N PHE A 408 -13.36 16.50 31.88
CA PHE A 408 -14.14 17.66 32.31
C PHE A 408 -13.62 18.28 33.60
N ALA A 409 -13.25 17.46 34.60
CA ALA A 409 -12.70 17.95 35.86
C ALA A 409 -11.31 18.57 35.69
N GLU A 410 -10.50 18.05 34.76
CA GLU A 410 -9.19 18.61 34.40
C GLU A 410 -9.31 20.00 33.76
N LEU A 411 -10.21 20.15 32.78
CA LEU A 411 -10.36 21.40 32.01
C LEU A 411 -11.20 22.46 32.73
N LEU A 412 -12.17 22.03 33.53
CA LEU A 412 -13.15 22.88 34.17
C LEU A 412 -13.34 22.46 35.64
N PRO A 413 -12.29 22.60 36.48
CA PRO A 413 -12.38 22.26 37.91
C PRO A 413 -13.46 23.07 38.62
N ASP A 414 -13.76 24.27 38.12
CA ASP A 414 -14.81 25.10 38.70
C ASP A 414 -16.22 24.58 38.38
N TRP A 415 -16.41 23.75 37.35
CA TRP A 415 -17.73 23.27 36.92
C TRP A 415 -17.99 21.82 37.34
N VAL A 416 -16.99 20.95 37.16
CA VAL A 416 -17.06 19.53 37.51
C VAL A 416 -15.99 19.23 38.54
N GLY A 417 -16.41 18.84 39.74
CA GLY A 417 -15.52 18.36 40.81
C GLY A 417 -15.58 16.85 40.95
N ILE A 418 -14.42 16.19 40.97
CA ILE A 418 -14.33 14.75 41.27
C ILE A 418 -13.84 14.60 42.71
N HIS A 419 -14.60 13.88 43.52
CA HIS A 419 -14.29 13.64 44.91
C HIS A 419 -14.28 12.13 45.18
N THR A 420 -13.13 11.61 45.59
CA THR A 420 -12.98 10.22 46.03
C THR A 420 -13.24 10.13 47.52
N ILE A 421 -14.27 9.39 47.93
CA ILE A 421 -14.61 9.17 49.34
C ILE A 421 -14.55 7.67 49.60
N ARG A 422 -13.57 7.24 50.39
CA ARG A 422 -13.27 5.81 50.65
C ARG A 422 -12.95 5.05 49.36
N THR A 423 -13.84 4.15 48.93
CA THR A 423 -13.72 3.34 47.70
C THR A 423 -14.45 3.96 46.51
N ASP A 424 -15.33 4.93 46.75
CA ASP A 424 -16.29 5.39 45.76
C ASP A 424 -15.90 6.77 45.23
N THR A 425 -15.99 6.93 43.92
CA THR A 425 -15.72 8.21 43.25
C THR A 425 -17.04 8.91 42.97
N TYR A 426 -17.19 10.15 43.43
CA TYR A 426 -18.36 11.00 43.20
C TYR A 426 -18.02 12.16 42.27
N VAL A 427 -18.98 12.53 41.41
CA VAL A 427 -18.92 13.69 40.52
C VAL A 427 -19.91 14.72 41.03
N LYS A 428 -19.43 15.91 41.36
CA LYS A 428 -20.22 17.08 41.74
C LYS A 428 -20.29 18.05 40.56
N LEU A 429 -21.49 18.54 40.26
CA LEU A 429 -21.71 19.50 39.18
C LEU A 429 -22.26 20.82 39.74
N ASP A 430 -21.67 21.94 39.34
CA ASP A 430 -22.26 23.26 39.60
C ASP A 430 -23.35 23.58 38.57
N LYS A 431 -24.61 23.67 39.04
CA LYS A 431 -25.79 23.93 38.21
C LYS A 431 -25.94 25.41 37.80
N GLY A 432 -25.30 26.31 38.53
CA GLY A 432 -25.43 27.77 38.37
C GLY A 432 -24.59 28.34 37.23
N LYS A 433 -23.77 27.53 36.56
CA LYS A 433 -22.89 27.99 35.48
C LYS A 433 -23.56 27.95 34.12
N ASP A 434 -23.31 28.98 33.34
CA ASP A 434 -23.82 29.10 31.98
C ASP A 434 -23.14 28.12 31.04
N LEU A 435 -23.98 27.32 30.38
CA LEU A 435 -23.55 26.29 29.43
C LEU A 435 -22.84 26.91 28.22
N SER A 436 -23.20 28.13 27.82
CA SER A 436 -22.52 28.87 26.74
C SER A 436 -21.04 29.08 27.05
N ILE A 437 -20.73 29.65 28.23
CA ILE A 437 -19.37 29.92 28.70
C ILE A 437 -18.56 28.61 28.79
N ILE A 438 -19.20 27.55 29.28
CA ILE A 438 -18.60 26.21 29.35
C ILE A 438 -18.26 25.69 27.94
N THR A 439 -19.20 25.76 27.00
CA THR A 439 -18.95 25.32 25.62
C THR A 439 -17.89 26.16 24.90
N GLU A 440 -17.83 27.46 25.17
CA GLU A 440 -16.78 28.34 24.64
C GLU A 440 -15.40 27.99 25.19
N ARG A 441 -15.28 27.72 26.49
CA ARG A 441 -14.02 27.26 27.10
C ARG A 441 -13.59 25.90 26.56
N LEU A 442 -14.52 24.95 26.40
CA LEU A 442 -14.23 23.64 25.80
C LEU A 442 -13.81 23.75 24.33
N THR A 443 -14.46 24.60 23.54
CA THR A 443 -14.07 24.84 22.14
C THR A 443 -12.75 25.60 22.02
N LYS A 444 -12.41 26.47 22.99
CA LYS A 444 -11.09 27.09 23.09
C LYS A 444 -10.01 26.05 23.42
N ALA A 445 -10.23 25.19 24.41
CA ALA A 445 -9.31 24.10 24.76
C ALA A 445 -9.12 23.12 23.58
N LEU A 446 -10.18 22.84 22.82
CA LEU A 446 -10.09 22.07 21.57
C LEU A 446 -9.20 22.76 20.55
N LYS A 447 -9.35 24.07 20.32
CA LYS A 447 -8.53 24.83 19.37
C LYS A 447 -7.06 24.87 19.78
N GLU A 448 -6.77 24.97 21.08
CA GLU A 448 -5.41 24.92 21.62
C GLU A 448 -4.81 23.52 21.41
N ALA A 449 -5.56 22.46 21.67
CA ALA A 449 -5.12 21.09 21.43
C ALA A 449 -5.06 20.70 19.93
N GLU A 450 -5.78 21.40 19.05
CA GLU A 450 -5.64 21.28 17.59
C GLU A 450 -4.41 22.04 17.05
N ALA A 451 -3.91 23.04 17.79
CA ALA A 451 -2.78 23.87 17.38
C ALA A 451 -1.43 23.33 17.90
N LEU A 452 -1.46 22.47 18.91
CA LEU A 452 -0.34 21.67 19.43
C LEU A 452 -0.16 20.41 18.59
#